data_AF-A0A932E0K8-F1
#
_entry.id   AF-A0A932E0K8-F1
#
_cell.length_a   1.000
_cell.length_b   1.000
_cell.length_c   1.000
_cell.angle_alpha   90.00
_cell.angle_beta   90.00
_cell.angle_gamma   90.00
#
_symmetry.space_group_name_H-M   'P 1'
#
loop_
_entity.id
_entity.type
_entity.pdbx_description
1 polymer ?
#
loop_
_entity_poly.entity_id
_entity_poly.type
_entity_poly.pdbx_seq_one_letter_code
_entity_poly.pdbx_strand_id
1 'polypeptide(L)'
;EYYMLRPERRSLVRGLIYPVPDPEFPFLGVHLTRTIHGDVEAGPNAVLAFAREGYRFARVSPRELAGTLAYRGFWAMARKYWRTGTYEMYRSLRKATFVRALQRLVPELSADDLARGGAGVRAQAVSPDGSLVDDFRIVADADAIHVLNAPSPAATASLAIGRHVAGLAAERFGLP
;
A
#
# COMPACT_ATOMS: atom_id res chain seq x y z
N GLU A 1 -1.75 -4.53 7.57
CA GLU A 1 -1.44 -4.18 8.98
C GLU A 1 0.06 -3.92 9.13
N TYR A 2 0.45 -3.15 10.14
CA TYR A 2 1.84 -2.84 10.46
C TYR A 2 2.18 -3.32 11.88
N TYR A 3 3.46 -3.49 12.14
CA TYR A 3 4.02 -3.59 13.48
C TYR A 3 4.85 -2.34 13.78
N MET A 4 5.03 -2.04 15.06
CA MET A 4 5.98 -1.05 15.54
C MET A 4 7.13 -1.77 16.23
N LEU A 5 8.35 -1.29 16.07
CA LEU A 5 9.42 -1.74 16.95
C LEU A 5 9.20 -1.15 18.34
N ARG A 6 9.40 -1.99 19.35
CA ARG A 6 9.41 -1.55 20.75
C ARG A 6 10.51 -0.50 20.98
N PRO A 7 10.31 0.46 21.90
CA PRO A 7 11.24 1.55 22.17
C PRO A 7 12.70 1.11 22.33
N GLU A 8 12.92 0.01 23.02
CA GLU A 8 14.25 -0.53 23.37
C GLU A 8 15.05 -1.01 22.15
N ARG A 9 14.39 -1.19 21.01
CA ARG A 9 14.96 -1.78 19.79
C ARG A 9 15.00 -0.84 18.60
N ARG A 10 14.45 0.37 18.73
CA ARG A 10 14.40 1.36 17.64
C ARG A 10 15.79 1.74 17.12
N SER A 11 16.81 1.67 17.97
CA SER A 11 18.21 2.00 17.62
C SER A 11 18.82 1.07 16.56
N LEU A 12 18.25 -0.12 16.34
CA LEU A 12 18.64 -1.03 15.27
C LEU A 12 18.36 -0.45 13.88
N VAL A 13 17.41 0.48 13.77
CA VAL A 13 17.00 1.10 12.52
C VAL A 13 17.27 2.60 12.59
N ARG A 14 18.33 3.04 11.90
CA ARG A 14 18.77 4.45 11.95
C ARG A 14 18.18 5.32 10.84
N GLY A 15 17.58 4.71 9.83
CA GLY A 15 16.96 5.36 8.68
C GLY A 15 15.91 4.48 8.01
N LEU A 16 15.60 4.78 6.76
CA LEU A 16 14.69 3.99 5.93
C LEU A 16 15.40 2.74 5.40
N ILE A 17 14.79 1.56 5.58
CA ILE A 17 15.34 0.29 5.08
C ILE A 17 14.28 -0.37 4.21
N TYR A 18 14.53 -0.39 2.90
CA TYR A 18 13.67 -0.98 1.90
C TYR A 18 14.41 -2.09 1.13
N PRO A 19 13.73 -3.19 0.79
CA PRO A 19 14.29 -4.16 -0.15
C PRO A 19 14.37 -3.54 -1.55
N VAL A 20 15.23 -4.12 -2.40
CA VAL A 20 15.29 -3.73 -3.81
C VAL A 20 13.97 -4.10 -4.49
N PRO A 21 13.32 -3.18 -5.22
CA PRO A 21 12.10 -3.50 -5.96
C PRO A 21 12.33 -4.60 -6.99
N ASP A 22 11.44 -5.57 -7.01
CA ASP A 22 11.38 -6.58 -8.06
C ASP A 22 10.31 -6.17 -9.09
N PRO A 23 10.68 -5.91 -10.36
CA PRO A 23 9.72 -5.49 -11.40
C PRO A 23 8.58 -6.49 -11.66
N GLU A 24 8.78 -7.78 -11.34
CA GLU A 24 7.75 -8.79 -11.51
C GLU A 24 6.73 -8.78 -10.37
N PHE A 25 7.03 -8.06 -9.28
CA PHE A 25 6.19 -7.99 -8.09
C PHE A 25 5.50 -6.64 -7.96
N PRO A 26 4.16 -6.62 -7.83
CA PRO A 26 3.42 -5.37 -7.67
C PRO A 26 3.64 -4.68 -6.32
N PHE A 27 4.29 -5.36 -5.37
CA PHE A 27 4.53 -4.85 -4.03
C PHE A 27 5.99 -5.08 -3.64
N LEU A 28 6.55 -4.10 -2.93
CA LEU A 28 7.95 -4.06 -2.53
C LEU A 28 8.31 -5.10 -1.44
N GLY A 29 7.34 -5.63 -0.71
CA GLY A 29 7.57 -6.49 0.45
C GLY A 29 7.66 -5.71 1.77
N VAL A 30 8.21 -6.34 2.82
CA VAL A 30 8.40 -5.66 4.12
C VAL A 30 9.55 -4.68 4.08
N HIS A 31 9.38 -3.58 4.81
CA HIS A 31 10.38 -2.55 5.01
C HIS A 31 10.28 -2.00 6.44
N LEU A 32 11.30 -1.24 6.83
CA LEU A 32 11.37 -0.55 8.11
C LEU A 32 11.45 0.96 7.86
N THR A 33 10.49 1.68 8.39
CA THR A 33 10.35 3.13 8.23
C THR A 33 10.57 3.79 9.57
N ARG A 34 11.67 4.55 9.70
CA ARG A 34 11.86 5.44 10.85
C ARG A 34 11.07 6.73 10.62
N THR A 35 10.12 7.01 11.50
CA THR A 35 9.27 8.21 11.44
C THR A 35 10.03 9.44 11.92
N ILE A 36 9.49 10.63 11.63
CA ILE A 36 10.04 11.90 12.13
C ILE A 36 10.01 12.01 13.66
N HIS A 37 9.14 11.24 14.31
CA HIS A 37 9.02 11.18 15.77
C HIS A 37 9.98 10.16 16.40
N GLY A 38 10.78 9.47 15.58
CA GLY A 38 11.76 8.47 16.02
C GLY A 38 11.18 7.09 16.30
N ASP A 39 9.89 6.88 16.08
CA ASP A 39 9.30 5.54 16.04
C ASP A 39 9.77 4.78 14.79
N VAL A 40 9.67 3.44 14.82
CA VAL A 40 9.99 2.61 13.66
C VAL A 40 8.81 1.71 13.34
N GLU A 41 8.24 1.92 12.16
CA GLU A 41 7.18 1.10 11.59
C GLU A 41 7.79 -0.05 10.79
N ALA A 42 7.22 -1.23 10.91
CA ALA A 42 7.58 -2.41 10.15
C ALA A 42 6.37 -2.91 9.38
N GLY A 43 6.48 -3.02 8.06
CA GLY A 43 5.38 -3.51 7.23
C GLY A 43 5.55 -3.25 5.74
N PRO A 44 4.46 -3.34 4.95
CA PRO A 44 3.14 -3.80 5.36
C PRO A 44 3.00 -5.33 5.35
N ASN A 45 2.01 -5.82 6.10
CA ASN A 45 1.23 -7.00 5.75
C ASN A 45 0.25 -6.60 4.64
N ALA A 46 0.53 -6.98 3.39
CA ALA A 46 -0.30 -6.67 2.23
C ALA A 46 -1.37 -7.76 2.04
N VAL A 47 -2.61 -7.45 2.39
CA VAL A 47 -3.78 -8.32 2.22
C VAL A 47 -4.94 -7.53 1.63
N LEU A 48 -5.87 -8.24 1.00
CA LEU A 48 -7.11 -7.64 0.50
C LEU A 48 -7.89 -7.01 1.66
N ALA A 49 -8.25 -5.73 1.53
CA ALA A 49 -9.17 -5.07 2.45
C ALA A 49 -10.61 -5.41 2.06
N PHE A 50 -11.43 -5.84 3.02
CA PHE A 50 -12.83 -6.19 2.80
C PHE A 50 -13.80 -5.00 2.91
N ALA A 51 -13.24 -3.79 3.05
CA ALA A 51 -13.94 -2.52 3.01
C ALA A 51 -12.98 -1.41 2.55
N ARG A 52 -13.51 -0.37 1.89
CA ARG A 52 -12.73 0.79 1.41
C ARG A 52 -12.06 1.55 2.55
N GLU A 53 -12.72 1.60 3.71
CA GLU A 53 -12.21 2.17 4.97
C GLU A 53 -11.97 1.08 6.02
N GLY A 54 -11.48 -0.07 5.57
CA GLY A 54 -11.20 -1.25 6.39
C GLY A 54 -9.91 -1.17 7.20
N TYR A 55 -9.70 -0.12 8.00
CA TYR A 55 -8.49 0.06 8.83
C TYR A 55 -8.35 -0.93 10.01
N ARG A 56 -9.20 -1.95 10.05
CA ARG A 56 -9.12 -3.09 10.98
C ARG A 56 -9.44 -4.35 10.19
N PHE A 57 -8.69 -5.43 10.40
CA PHE A 57 -8.88 -6.68 9.66
C PHE A 57 -10.31 -7.25 9.76
N ALA A 58 -10.96 -7.09 10.92
CA ALA A 58 -12.34 -7.54 11.14
C ALA A 58 -13.41 -6.64 10.49
N ARG A 59 -13.04 -5.49 9.89
CA ARG A 59 -14.00 -4.59 9.25
C ARG A 59 -14.33 -5.12 7.86
N VAL A 60 -15.55 -5.61 7.70
CA VAL A 60 -16.08 -6.14 6.45
C VAL A 60 -17.29 -5.32 6.04
N SER A 61 -17.37 -4.95 4.76
CA SER A 61 -18.56 -4.38 4.14
C SER A 61 -19.05 -5.33 3.05
N PRO A 62 -20.15 -6.07 3.27
CA PRO A 62 -20.65 -7.05 2.29
C PRO A 62 -20.94 -6.43 0.93
N ARG A 63 -21.45 -5.19 0.91
CA ARG A 63 -21.75 -4.45 -0.33
C ARG A 63 -20.48 -4.14 -1.13
N GLU A 64 -19.42 -3.69 -0.46
CA GLU A 64 -18.16 -3.35 -1.13
C GLU A 64 -17.39 -4.60 -1.55
N LEU A 65 -17.44 -5.66 -0.73
CA LEU A 65 -16.90 -6.96 -1.09
C LEU A 65 -17.62 -7.53 -2.31
N ALA A 66 -18.96 -7.48 -2.35
CA ALA A 66 -19.74 -7.91 -3.50
C ALA A 66 -19.37 -7.10 -4.76
N GLY A 67 -19.20 -5.78 -4.64
CA GLY A 67 -18.73 -4.95 -5.75
C GLY A 67 -17.33 -5.35 -6.25
N THR A 68 -16.42 -5.69 -5.35
CA THR A 68 -15.07 -6.17 -5.69
C THR A 68 -15.13 -7.51 -6.42
N LEU A 69 -15.93 -8.45 -5.91
CA LEU A 69 -16.11 -9.78 -6.51
C LEU A 69 -16.91 -9.75 -7.82
N ALA A 70 -17.79 -8.77 -8.02
CA ALA A 70 -18.52 -8.60 -9.28
C ALA A 70 -17.64 -8.01 -10.40
N TYR A 71 -16.52 -7.38 -10.05
CA TYR A 71 -15.64 -6.74 -11.03
C TYR A 71 -14.75 -7.75 -11.75
N ARG A 72 -14.89 -7.88 -13.08
CA ARG A 72 -14.11 -8.84 -13.89
C ARG A 72 -12.59 -8.65 -13.77
N GLY A 73 -12.12 -7.41 -13.63
CA GLY A 73 -10.71 -7.08 -13.51
C GLY A 73 -10.09 -7.65 -12.23
N PHE A 74 -10.86 -7.76 -11.16
CA PHE A 74 -10.40 -8.39 -9.91
C PHE A 74 -10.03 -9.86 -10.14
N TRP A 75 -10.85 -10.63 -10.84
CA TRP A 75 -10.57 -12.04 -11.12
C TRP A 75 -9.42 -12.23 -12.11
N ALA A 76 -9.32 -11.36 -13.12
CA ALA A 76 -8.19 -11.37 -14.05
C ALA A 76 -6.87 -11.07 -13.31
N MET A 77 -6.86 -10.06 -12.43
CA MET A 77 -5.73 -9.72 -11.56
C MET A 77 -5.40 -10.88 -10.61
N ALA A 78 -6.40 -11.44 -9.91
CA ALA A 78 -6.20 -12.55 -8.99
C ALA A 78 -5.57 -13.75 -9.69
N ARG A 79 -6.00 -14.08 -10.91
CA ARG A 79 -5.40 -15.14 -11.73
C ARG A 79 -3.99 -14.81 -12.19
N LYS A 80 -3.69 -13.55 -12.51
CA LYS A 80 -2.35 -13.13 -12.93
C LYS A 80 -1.34 -13.19 -11.78
N TYR A 81 -1.75 -12.77 -10.58
CA TYR A 81 -0.87 -12.61 -9.42
C TYR A 81 -1.11 -13.63 -8.30
N TRP A 82 -1.79 -14.76 -8.55
CA TRP A 82 -2.19 -15.71 -7.51
C TRP A 82 -1.03 -16.26 -6.67
N ARG A 83 0.12 -16.54 -7.30
CA ARG A 83 1.32 -17.04 -6.61
C ARG A 83 1.84 -16.01 -5.61
N THR A 84 1.98 -14.78 -6.09
CA THR A 84 2.45 -13.65 -5.28
C THR A 84 1.45 -13.29 -4.18
N GLY A 85 0.16 -13.23 -4.52
CA GLY A 85 -0.91 -12.91 -3.57
C GLY A 85 -1.05 -13.94 -2.45
N THR A 86 -0.92 -15.23 -2.76
CA THR A 86 -0.95 -16.28 -1.72
C THR A 86 0.28 -16.23 -0.81
N TYR A 87 1.48 -15.98 -1.36
CA TYR A 87 2.69 -15.78 -0.57
C TYR A 87 2.57 -14.57 0.36
N GLU A 88 2.11 -13.43 -0.16
CA GLU A 88 1.89 -12.20 0.60
C GLU A 88 0.85 -12.40 1.71
N MET A 89 -0.25 -13.09 1.40
CA MET A 89 -1.29 -13.37 2.37
C MET A 89 -0.80 -14.34 3.47
N TYR A 90 -0.07 -15.38 3.11
CA TYR A 90 0.54 -16.31 4.08
C TYR A 90 1.54 -15.60 4.99
N ARG A 91 2.42 -14.76 4.42
CA ARG A 91 3.40 -13.96 5.14
C ARG A 91 2.75 -12.96 6.08
N SER A 92 1.67 -12.33 5.61
CA SER A 92 0.89 -11.34 6.35
C SER A 92 0.10 -11.93 7.53
N LEU A 93 -0.40 -13.17 7.38
CA LEU A 93 -1.19 -13.83 8.43
C LEU A 93 -0.33 -14.50 9.50
N ARG A 94 0.96 -14.76 9.23
CA ARG A 94 1.87 -15.42 10.19
C ARG A 94 2.98 -14.49 10.65
N LYS A 95 2.88 -14.00 11.90
CA LYS A 95 3.90 -13.17 12.57
C LYS A 95 5.32 -13.75 12.45
N ALA A 96 5.48 -15.07 12.59
CA ALA A 96 6.78 -15.72 12.45
C ALA A 96 7.40 -15.57 11.04
N THR A 97 6.60 -15.66 9.98
CA THR A 97 7.08 -15.48 8.61
C THR A 97 7.40 -14.01 8.32
N PHE A 98 6.60 -13.10 8.88
CA PHE A 98 6.87 -11.66 8.84
C PHE A 98 8.21 -11.30 9.51
N VAL A 99 8.46 -11.80 10.73
CA VAL A 99 9.73 -11.60 11.44
C VAL A 99 10.91 -12.14 10.63
N ARG A 100 10.80 -13.35 10.07
CA ARG A 100 11.85 -13.90 9.20
C ARG A 100 12.15 -13.02 7.98
N ALA A 101 11.13 -12.38 7.41
CA ALA A 101 11.34 -11.46 6.29
C ALA A 101 12.05 -10.18 6.74
N LEU A 102 11.71 -9.63 7.92
CA LEU A 102 12.43 -8.49 8.52
C LEU A 102 13.87 -8.83 8.89
N GLN A 103 14.13 -10.06 9.35
CA GLN A 103 15.48 -10.53 9.70
C GLN A 103 16.43 -10.56 8.50
N ARG A 104 15.92 -10.60 7.26
CA ARG A 104 16.75 -10.41 6.06
C ARG A 104 17.27 -8.98 5.93
N LEU A 105 16.59 -8.01 6.54
CA LEU A 105 16.96 -6.60 6.54
C LEU A 105 17.73 -6.22 7.81
N VAL A 106 17.27 -6.70 8.97
CA VAL A 106 17.87 -6.46 10.29
C VAL A 106 17.90 -7.78 11.07
N PRO A 107 19.00 -8.56 11.01
CA PRO A 107 19.08 -9.91 11.57
C PRO A 107 18.85 -9.99 13.08
N GLU A 108 19.14 -8.93 13.84
CA GLU A 108 18.97 -8.93 15.30
C GLU A 108 17.51 -8.85 15.77
N LEU A 109 16.55 -8.61 14.87
CA LEU A 109 15.14 -8.51 15.24
C LEU A 109 14.55 -9.87 15.65
N SER A 110 13.76 -9.86 16.71
CA SER A 110 12.96 -10.98 17.18
C SER A 110 11.46 -10.67 17.14
N ALA A 111 10.63 -11.69 17.37
CA ALA A 111 9.17 -11.50 17.42
C ALA A 111 8.73 -10.63 18.60
N ASP A 112 9.49 -10.64 19.70
CA ASP A 112 9.15 -9.90 20.92
C ASP A 112 9.44 -8.41 20.78
N ASP A 113 10.32 -8.04 19.86
CA ASP A 113 10.65 -6.66 19.55
C ASP A 113 9.54 -5.95 18.75
N LEU A 114 8.52 -6.68 18.30
CA LEU A 114 7.40 -6.16 17.51
C LEU A 114 6.12 -6.01 18.34
N ALA A 115 5.65 -4.78 18.48
CA ALA A 115 4.34 -4.42 18.98
C ALA A 115 3.34 -4.22 17.82
N ARG A 116 2.05 -4.43 18.07
CA ARG A 116 1.01 -4.20 17.04
C ARG A 116 0.97 -2.72 16.68
N GLY A 117 1.04 -2.41 15.39
CA GLY A 117 0.91 -1.05 14.85
C GLY A 117 -0.46 -0.79 14.24
N GLY A 118 -0.55 0.30 13.49
CA GLY A 118 -1.74 0.68 12.75
C GLY A 118 -2.00 -0.17 11.51
N ALA A 119 -3.00 0.24 10.73
CA ALA A 119 -3.26 -0.29 9.42
C ALA A 119 -3.45 0.86 8.42
N GLY A 120 -3.10 0.60 7.17
CA GLY A 120 -3.41 1.49 6.05
C GLY A 120 -4.15 0.72 4.97
N VAL A 121 -5.04 1.40 4.27
CA VAL A 121 -5.69 0.88 3.06
C VAL A 121 -5.12 1.64 1.87
N ARG A 122 -4.53 0.91 0.92
CA ARG A 122 -4.07 1.48 -0.35
C ARG A 122 -5.16 1.28 -1.39
N ALA A 123 -5.69 2.38 -1.92
CA ALA A 123 -6.49 2.34 -3.14
C ALA A 123 -5.56 2.08 -4.32
N GLN A 124 -5.80 0.98 -5.03
CA GLN A 124 -5.03 0.60 -6.21
C GLN A 124 -6.02 0.41 -7.36
N ALA A 125 -5.89 1.21 -8.42
CA ALA A 125 -6.70 1.02 -9.61
C ALA A 125 -6.28 -0.28 -10.32
N VAL A 126 -7.28 -1.05 -10.73
CA VAL A 126 -7.15 -2.30 -11.46
C VAL A 126 -7.92 -2.14 -12.77
N SER A 127 -7.25 -2.40 -13.89
CA SER A 127 -7.84 -2.35 -15.22
C SER A 127 -8.77 -3.54 -15.47
N PRO A 128 -9.68 -3.47 -16.46
CA PRO A 128 -10.61 -4.56 -16.75
C PRO A 128 -9.96 -5.87 -17.22
N ASP A 129 -8.71 -5.83 -17.66
CA ASP A 129 -7.86 -6.97 -18.03
C ASP A 129 -7.06 -7.53 -16.83
N GLY A 130 -7.17 -6.91 -15.65
CA GLY A 130 -6.47 -7.29 -14.44
C GLY A 130 -5.07 -6.68 -14.28
N SER A 131 -4.67 -5.73 -15.14
CA SER A 131 -3.44 -4.97 -14.91
C SER A 131 -3.61 -4.04 -13.70
N LEU A 132 -2.54 -3.83 -12.93
CA LEU A 132 -2.51 -2.76 -11.94
C LEU A 132 -2.08 -1.48 -12.66
N VAL A 133 -2.72 -0.36 -12.34
CA VAL A 133 -2.28 0.94 -12.87
C VAL A 133 -1.08 1.40 -12.04
N ASP A 134 0.10 1.42 -12.65
CA ASP A 134 1.35 1.66 -11.93
C ASP A 134 1.59 3.14 -11.61
N ASP A 135 1.11 4.05 -12.46
CA ASP A 135 1.33 5.49 -12.34
C ASP A 135 0.03 6.27 -12.04
N PHE A 136 0.14 7.58 -11.84
CA PHE A 136 -0.99 8.47 -11.65
C PHE A 136 -1.98 8.39 -12.81
N ARG A 137 -3.27 8.26 -12.50
CA ARG A 137 -4.34 8.33 -13.49
C ARG A 137 -5.23 9.51 -13.17
N ILE A 138 -5.06 10.58 -13.92
CA ILE A 138 -5.86 11.80 -13.81
C ILE A 138 -6.69 11.94 -15.09
N VAL A 139 -8.00 12.13 -14.94
CA VAL A 139 -8.94 12.27 -16.06
C VAL A 139 -9.70 13.57 -15.85
N ALA A 140 -9.66 14.45 -16.85
CA ALA A 140 -10.47 15.66 -16.87
C ALA A 140 -11.70 15.44 -17.76
N ASP A 141 -12.85 15.90 -17.28
CA ASP A 141 -14.12 15.98 -17.99
C ASP A 141 -14.60 17.45 -17.96
N ALA A 142 -15.76 17.74 -18.55
CA ALA A 142 -16.30 19.09 -18.72
C ALA A 142 -16.41 19.87 -17.40
N ASP A 143 -16.79 19.21 -16.31
CA ASP A 143 -17.09 19.84 -15.02
C ASP A 143 -16.26 19.27 -13.85
N ALA A 144 -15.34 18.33 -14.11
CA ALA A 144 -14.62 17.65 -13.04
C ALA A 144 -13.23 17.15 -13.48
N ILE A 145 -12.29 17.17 -12.53
CA ILE A 145 -10.99 16.48 -12.67
C ILE A 145 -10.95 15.37 -11.63
N HIS A 146 -10.78 14.14 -12.10
CA HIS A 146 -10.75 12.93 -11.30
C HIS A 146 -9.32 12.43 -11.15
N VAL A 147 -8.85 12.33 -9.90
CA VAL A 147 -7.62 11.61 -9.56
C VAL A 147 -7.99 10.16 -9.24
N LEU A 148 -7.98 9.31 -10.25
CA LEU A 148 -8.48 7.93 -10.18
C LEU A 148 -7.45 6.95 -9.60
N ASN A 149 -6.16 7.22 -9.81
CA ASN A 149 -5.07 6.44 -9.26
C ASN A 149 -3.96 7.39 -8.82
N ALA A 150 -3.53 7.26 -7.58
CA ALA A 150 -2.39 7.99 -7.03
C ALA A 150 -1.60 7.03 -6.11
N PRO A 151 -0.88 6.06 -6.70
CA PRO A 151 -0.14 5.07 -5.93
C PRO A 151 1.09 5.70 -5.28
N SER A 152 1.80 4.93 -4.45
CA SER A 152 3.06 5.37 -3.86
C SER A 152 4.06 5.77 -4.96
N PRO A 153 4.78 6.90 -4.85
CA PRO A 153 4.89 7.78 -3.69
C PRO A 153 4.00 9.04 -3.74
N ALA A 154 2.66 8.89 -3.80
CA ALA A 154 1.71 9.99 -3.89
C ALA A 154 1.89 11.11 -2.84
N ALA A 155 2.14 10.77 -1.57
CA ALA A 155 2.35 11.78 -0.53
C ALA A 155 3.59 12.64 -0.82
N THR A 156 4.69 12.02 -1.24
CA THR A 156 5.93 12.71 -1.65
C THR A 156 5.71 13.58 -2.89
N ALA A 157 4.94 13.10 -3.85
CA ALA A 157 4.63 13.81 -5.09
C ALA A 157 3.45 14.80 -4.96
N SER A 158 2.84 14.94 -3.78
CA SER A 158 1.57 15.66 -3.58
C SER A 158 1.59 17.09 -4.10
N LEU A 159 2.66 17.85 -3.87
CA LEU A 159 2.79 19.23 -4.35
C LEU A 159 2.90 19.31 -5.88
N ALA A 160 3.58 18.34 -6.51
CA ALA A 160 3.69 18.27 -7.97
C ALA A 160 2.34 17.89 -8.61
N ILE A 161 1.66 16.89 -8.04
CA ILE A 161 0.30 16.49 -8.45
C ILE A 161 -0.66 17.67 -8.29
N GLY A 162 -0.61 18.37 -7.16
CA GLY A 162 -1.46 19.54 -6.90
C GLY A 162 -1.25 20.64 -7.94
N ARG A 163 0.00 20.97 -8.28
CA ARG A 163 0.30 21.92 -9.37
C ARG A 163 -0.23 21.44 -10.72
N HIS A 164 -0.06 20.16 -11.04
CA HIS A 164 -0.55 19.59 -12.30
C HIS A 164 -2.08 19.66 -12.39
N VAL A 165 -2.80 19.28 -11.32
CA VAL A 165 -4.26 19.37 -11.25
C VAL A 165 -4.73 20.83 -11.34
N ALA A 166 -4.06 21.76 -10.67
CA ALA A 166 -4.38 23.19 -10.76
C ALA A 166 -4.22 23.72 -12.19
N GLY A 167 -3.15 23.32 -12.89
CA GLY A 167 -2.95 23.68 -14.30
C GLY A 167 -4.04 23.13 -15.21
N LEU A 168 -4.43 21.86 -15.04
CA LEU A 168 -5.54 21.26 -15.77
C LEU A 168 -6.86 22.00 -15.49
N ALA A 169 -7.10 22.44 -14.26
CA ALA A 169 -8.29 23.18 -13.88
C ALA A 169 -8.33 24.57 -14.53
N ALA A 170 -7.20 25.27 -14.55
CA ALA A 170 -7.07 26.56 -15.23
C ALA A 170 -7.39 26.44 -16.74
N GLU A 171 -6.83 25.43 -17.40
CA GLU A 171 -7.05 25.19 -18.83
C GLU A 171 -8.51 24.77 -19.12
N ARG A 172 -9.07 23.83 -18.34
CA ARG A 172 -10.39 23.24 -18.63
C ARG A 172 -11.55 24.10 -18.21
N PHE A 173 -11.41 24.83 -17.12
CA PHE A 173 -12.51 25.60 -16.53
C PHE A 173 -12.33 27.11 -16.68
N GLY A 174 -11.25 27.58 -17.33
CA GLY A 174 -10.98 29.00 -17.53
C GLY A 174 -10.76 29.76 -16.22
N LEU A 175 -10.17 29.09 -15.22
CA LEU A 175 -9.87 29.70 -13.93
C LEU A 175 -8.65 30.63 -14.04
N PRO A 176 -8.62 31.73 -13.26
CA PRO A 176 -7.52 32.70 -13.26
C PRO A 176 -6.18 32.13 -12.79
#